data_AF-A0A5K1API8-F1
#
_entry.id   AF-A0A5K1API8-F1
#
_cell.length_a   1.000
_cell.length_b   1.000
_cell.length_c   1.000
_cell.angle_alpha   90.00
_cell.angle_beta   90.00
_cell.angle_gamma   90.00
#
_symmetry.space_group_name_H-M   'P 1'
#
loop_
_entity.id
_entity.type
_entity.pdbx_description
1 polymer ?
#
loop_
_entity_poly.entity_id
_entity_poly.type
_entity_poly.pdbx_seq_one_letter_code
_entity_poly.pdbx_strand_id
1 'polypeptide(L)' 'TYLHYNSGGVTVYGFTLDRGLLHTVFAFQFSLVLWILSKVVVISSAAE' A
#
# COMPACT_ATOMS: atom_id res chain seq x y z
N THR A 1 17.58 20.56 -13.55
CA THR A 1 16.46 21.50 -13.69
C THR A 1 15.08 20.85 -13.76
N TYR A 2 14.93 19.51 -13.84
CA TYR A 2 13.63 18.85 -14.03
C TYR A 2 12.81 18.54 -12.76
N LEU A 3 13.40 18.61 -11.56
CA LEU A 3 12.75 18.17 -10.32
C LEU A 3 12.54 19.30 -9.29
N HIS A 4 12.84 20.55 -9.64
CA HIS A 4 12.86 21.66 -8.67
C HIS A 4 11.52 22.40 -8.52
N TYR A 5 10.47 22.03 -9.26
CA TYR A 5 9.19 22.76 -9.26
C TYR A 5 7.96 21.88 -8.99
N ASN A 6 8.06 20.86 -8.14
CA ASN A 6 6.86 20.16 -7.68
C ASN A 6 6.83 20.01 -6.16
N SER A 7 6.55 21.12 -5.48
CA SER A 7 6.22 21.17 -4.05
C SER A 7 4.80 20.65 -3.76
N GLY A 8 4.03 20.24 -4.78
CA GLY A 8 2.59 19.93 -4.70
C GLY A 8 2.21 18.45 -4.80
N GLY A 9 3.18 17.55 -4.96
CA GLY A 9 2.92 16.11 -5.11
C GLY A 9 2.90 15.67 -6.57
N VAL A 10 3.39 14.46 -6.81
CA VAL A 10 3.47 13.85 -8.13
C VAL A 10 2.04 13.55 -8.61
N THR A 11 1.52 14.34 -9.56
CA THR A 11 0.24 14.07 -10.22
C THR A 11 0.45 12.99 -11.28
N VAL A 12 -0.08 11.79 -11.04
CA VAL A 12 -0.05 10.67 -12.00
C VAL A 12 -1.49 10.43 -12.44
N TYR A 13 -1.74 10.49 -13.74
CA TYR A 13 -3.08 10.42 -14.35
C TYR A 13 -4.10 11.47 -13.84
N GLY A 14 -3.64 12.65 -13.43
CA GLY A 14 -4.52 13.72 -12.92
C GLY A 14 -4.96 13.54 -11.46
N PHE A 15 -4.53 12.47 -10.79
CA PHE A 15 -4.67 12.31 -9.34
C PHE A 15 -3.38 12.78 -8.67
N THR A 16 -3.51 13.73 -7.75
CA THR A 16 -2.43 14.09 -6.84
C THR A 16 -2.10 12.84 -6.03
N LEU A 17 -0.94 12.21 -6.26
CA LEU A 17 -0.45 11.16 -5.38
C LEU A 17 -0.04 11.84 -4.07
N ASP A 18 -1.04 12.15 -3.25
CA ASP A 18 -0.84 12.67 -1.91
C ASP A 18 -0.10 11.61 -1.08
N ARG A 19 0.83 12.09 -0.24
CA ARG A 19 1.65 11.22 0.61
C ARG A 19 0.77 10.34 1.52
N GLY A 20 -0.40 10.83 1.92
CA GLY A 20 -1.41 10.08 2.66
C GLY A 20 -2.02 8.95 1.84
N LEU A 21 -2.42 9.20 0.59
CA LEU A 21 -3.03 8.18 -0.27
C LEU A 21 -2.08 7.01 -0.53
N LEU A 22 -0.80 7.29 -0.84
CA LEU A 22 0.22 6.24 -1.00
C LEU A 22 0.44 5.46 0.30
N HIS A 23 0.50 6.15 1.44
CA HIS A 23 0.68 5.50 2.74
C HIS A 23 -0.51 4.59 3.09
N THR A 24 -1.74 5.05 2.85
CA THR A 24 -2.97 4.29 3.08
C THR A 24 -3.06 3.08 2.17
N VAL A 25 -2.81 3.23 0.86
CA VAL A 25 -2.86 2.09 -0.09
C VAL A 25 -1.79 1.05 0.28
N PHE A 26 -0.59 1.49 0.63
CA PHE A 26 0.48 0.57 1.04
C PHE A 26 0.14 -0.18 2.33
N ALA A 27 -0.29 0.53 3.37
CA ALA A 27 -0.70 -0.07 4.64
C ALA A 27 -1.89 -1.02 4.46
N PHE A 28 -2.86 -0.67 3.61
CA PHE A 28 -4.02 -1.50 3.29
C PHE A 28 -3.62 -2.79 2.57
N GLN A 29 -2.80 -2.69 1.52
CA GLN A 29 -2.27 -3.86 0.81
C GLN A 29 -1.47 -4.78 1.74
N PHE A 30 -0.62 -4.21 2.58
CA PHE A 30 0.17 -4.98 3.55
C PHE A 30 -0.73 -5.68 4.59
N SER A 31 -1.76 -4.98 5.08
CA SER A 31 -2.74 -5.55 6.01
C SER A 31 -3.52 -6.71 5.39
N LEU A 32 -3.92 -6.60 4.11
CA LEU A 32 -4.58 -7.69 3.38
C LEU A 32 -3.68 -8.92 3.24
N VAL A 33 -2.41 -8.72 2.87
CA VAL A 33 -1.44 -9.82 2.73
C VAL A 33 -1.24 -10.52 4.07
N LEU A 34 -1.01 -9.77 5.15
CA LEU A 34 -0.86 -10.33 6.49
C LEU A 34 -2.12 -11.04 6.98
N TRP A 35 -3.30 -10.49 6.68
CA TRP A 35 -4.57 -11.09 7.05
C TRP A 35 -4.80 -12.43 6.35
N ILE A 36 -4.54 -12.51 5.04
CA ILE A 36 -4.61 -13.75 4.28
C ILE A 36 -3.57 -14.75 4.80
N LEU A 37 -2.33 -14.30 5.02
CA LEU A 37 -1.26 -15.14 5.54
C LEU A 37 -1.64 -15.75 6.90
N SER A 38 -2.23 -14.96 7.81
CA SER A 38 -2.72 -15.47 9.10
C SER A 38 -3.77 -16.56 8.92
N LYS A 39 -4.73 -16.40 8.00
CA LYS A 39 -5.71 -17.44 7.69
C LYS A 39 -5.06 -18.72 7.16
N VAL A 40 -4.10 -18.58 6.24
CA VAL A 40 -3.38 -19.73 5.66
C VAL A 40 -2.56 -20.46 6.73
N VAL A 41 -1.84 -19.74 7.58
CA VAL A 41 -1.05 -20.34 8.68
C VAL A 41 -1.95 -21.09 9.66
N VAL A 42 -3.09 -20.51 10.03
CA VAL A 42 -4.06 -21.16 10.95
C VAL A 42 -4.64 -22.43 10.33
N ILE A 43 -4.99 -22.39 9.05
CA ILE A 43 -5.51 -23.58 8.34
C ILE A 43 -4.41 -24.65 8.22
N SER A 44 -3.18 -24.25 7.92
CA SER A 44 -2.03 -25.16 7.80
C SER A 44 -1.74 -25.87 9.12
N SER A 45 -1.82 -25.16 10.25
CA SER A 45 -1.59 -25.75 11.58
C SER A 45 -2.72 -26.67 12.06
N ALA A 46 -3.93 -26.55 11.48
CA ALA A 46 -5.07 -27.39 11.86
C ALA A 46 -5.18 -28.68 11.03
N ALA A 47 -4.35 -28.82 9.97
CA ALA A 47 -4.31 -29.99 9.11
C ALA A 47 -3.26 -31.04 9.54
N GLU A 48 -2.52 -30.77 10.63
CA GLU A 48 -1.57 -31.67 11.31
C GLU A 48 -2.22 -32.27 12.57
#